data_AF-A0A1F6RXZ9-F1
#
_entry.id   AF-A0A1F6RXZ9-F1
#
_cell.length_a   1.000
_cell.length_b   1.000
_cell.length_c   1.000
_cell.angle_alpha   90.00
_cell.angle_beta   90.00
_cell.angle_gamma   90.00
#
_symmetry.space_group_name_H-M   'P 1'
#
loop_
_entity.id
_entity.type
_entity.pdbx_description
1 polymer ?
#
loop_
_entity_poly.entity_id
_entity_poly.type
_entity_poly.pdbx_seq_one_letter_code
_entity_poly.pdbx_strand_id
1 'polypeptide(L)' 'MDYQNRPQRQMNDVSDLGLKCAECDVDIKELPFQPTKRDDGTFGRIYCQECNRQRRKSFGGDRGGFGGGRRDRY' A
#
# COMPACT_ATOMS: atom_id res chain seq x y z
N MET A 1 -18.68 -21.52 6.21
CA MET A 1 -17.50 -20.64 6.38
C MET A 1 -16.84 -20.54 5.03
N ASP A 2 -17.37 -19.67 4.19
CA ASP A 2 -17.12 -19.68 2.74
C ASP A 2 -15.98 -18.71 2.42
N TYR A 3 -14.76 -19.18 2.65
CA TYR A 3 -13.51 -18.48 2.31
C TYR A 3 -13.30 -18.28 0.78
N GLN A 4 -14.24 -18.70 -0.06
CA GLN A 4 -14.07 -18.81 -1.51
C GLN A 4 -14.52 -17.57 -2.32
N ASN A 5 -15.13 -16.57 -1.70
CA ASN A 5 -15.59 -15.36 -2.41
C ASN A 5 -14.84 -14.10 -1.96
N ARG A 6 -13.50 -14.13 -2.04
CA ARG A 6 -12.70 -12.91 -1.92
C ARG A 6 -12.54 -12.33 -3.32
N PRO A 7 -13.01 -11.09 -3.60
CA PRO A 7 -12.77 -10.46 -4.88
C PRO A 7 -11.26 -10.46 -5.17
N GLN A 8 -10.90 -11.02 -6.33
CA GLN A 8 -9.54 -10.99 -6.85
C GLN A 8 -9.10 -9.51 -6.90
N ARG A 9 -7.90 -9.21 -6.38
CA ARG A 9 -7.38 -7.85 -6.47
C ARG A 9 -7.10 -7.60 -7.95
N GLN A 10 -7.96 -6.83 -8.62
CA GLN A 10 -7.75 -6.39 -9.99
C GLN A 10 -6.44 -5.57 -10.01
N MET A 11 -5.44 -6.07 -10.72
CA MET A 11 -4.25 -5.29 -11.05
C MET A 11 -4.57 -4.52 -12.32
N ASN A 12 -4.53 -3.19 -12.23
CA ASN A 12 -4.73 -2.33 -13.38
C ASN A 12 -3.37 -2.06 -14.01
N ASP A 13 -3.27 -2.29 -15.31
CA ASP A 13 -2.12 -1.82 -16.08
C ASP A 13 -2.18 -0.28 -16.14
N VAL A 14 -1.05 0.34 -15.81
CA VAL A 14 -0.83 1.79 -15.76
C VAL A 14 0.43 2.17 -16.54
N SER A 15 0.95 1.26 -17.37
CA SER A 15 2.15 1.49 -18.19
C SER A 15 1.99 2.71 -19.10
N ASP A 16 0.77 2.91 -19.62
CA ASP A 16 0.41 4.05 -20.46
C ASP A 16 0.46 5.41 -19.74
N LEU A 17 0.43 5.41 -18.41
CA LEU A 17 0.47 6.62 -17.59
C LEU A 17 1.89 7.12 -17.31
N GLY A 18 2.92 6.35 -17.67
CA GLY A 18 4.33 6.75 -17.49
C GLY A 18 4.70 7.06 -16.04
N LEU A 19 4.08 6.36 -15.08
CA LEU A 19 4.26 6.63 -13.65
C LEU A 19 5.63 6.16 -13.19
N LYS A 20 6.33 7.05 -12.47
CA LYS A 20 7.63 6.75 -11.85
C LYS A 20 7.54 6.78 -10.34
N CYS A 21 8.29 5.89 -9.70
CA CYS A 21 8.40 5.88 -8.24
C CYS A 21 9.10 7.15 -7.76
N ALA A 22 8.49 7.87 -6.82
CA ALA A 22 9.05 9.11 -6.26
C ALA A 22 10.31 8.93 -5.39
N GLU A 23 10.79 7.68 -5.21
CA GLU A 23 11.91 7.36 -4.31
C GLU A 23 13.07 6.67 -5.03
N CYS A 24 12.79 5.86 -6.06
CA CYS A 24 13.81 5.11 -6.81
C CYS A 24 13.71 5.27 -8.33
N ASP A 25 12.81 6.13 -8.81
CA ASP A 25 12.61 6.46 -10.24
C ASP A 25 12.27 5.27 -11.17
N VAL A 26 11.94 4.11 -10.60
CA VAL A 26 11.52 2.92 -11.36
C VAL A 26 10.15 3.13 -12.00
N ASP A 27 9.97 2.59 -13.20
CA ASP A 27 8.72 2.62 -13.93
C ASP A 27 7.68 1.68 -13.31
N ILE A 28 6.48 2.21 -13.07
CA ILE A 28 5.37 1.48 -12.48
C ILE A 28 4.39 1.10 -13.59
N LYS A 29 4.30 -0.21 -13.85
CA LYS A 29 3.46 -0.77 -14.91
C LYS A 29 2.11 -1.27 -14.41
N GLU A 30 2.03 -1.71 -13.15
CA GLU A 30 0.83 -2.33 -12.59
C GLU A 30 0.54 -1.81 -11.19
N LEU A 31 -0.71 -1.45 -10.92
CA LEU A 31 -1.16 -1.01 -9.60
C LEU A 31 -2.49 -1.69 -9.21
N PRO A 32 -2.66 -2.11 -7.95
CA PRO A 32 -3.91 -2.70 -7.47
C PRO A 32 -5.02 -1.67 -7.21
N PHE A 33 -4.76 -0.39 -7.52
CA PHE A 33 -5.68 0.72 -7.40
C PHE A 33 -5.55 1.60 -8.63
N GLN A 34 -6.61 2.31 -8.97
CA GLN A 34 -6.58 3.28 -10.06
C GLN A 34 -5.90 4.57 -9.53
N PRO A 35 -4.83 5.06 -10.17
CA PRO A 35 -4.15 6.26 -9.71
C PRO A 35 -5.08 7.47 -9.85
N THR A 36 -5.34 8.17 -8.74
CA THR A 36 -6.17 9.37 -8.75
C THR A 36 -5.38 10.54 -9.31
N LYS A 37 -5.88 11.15 -10.38
CA LYS A 37 -5.40 12.46 -10.85
C LYS A 37 -5.88 13.52 -9.86
N ARG A 38 -4.97 14.42 -9.48
CA ARG A 38 -5.33 15.63 -8.74
C ARG A 38 -5.96 16.65 -9.69
N ASP A 39 -6.58 17.68 -9.14
CA ASP A 39 -7.20 18.77 -9.90
C ASP A 39 -6.19 19.47 -10.84
N ASP A 40 -4.91 19.48 -10.48
CA ASP A 40 -3.81 20.02 -11.28
C ASP A 40 -3.38 19.11 -12.46
N GLY A 41 -4.09 18.00 -12.69
CA GLY A 41 -3.75 17.01 -13.72
C GLY A 41 -2.52 16.15 -13.41
N THR A 42 -1.88 16.34 -12.25
CA THR A 42 -0.73 15.55 -11.79
C THR A 42 -1.15 14.33 -10.98
N PHE A 43 -0.37 13.26 -11.08
CA PHE A 43 -0.49 12.11 -10.18
C PHE A 43 0.24 12.44 -8.86
N GLY A 44 -0.32 11.99 -7.73
CA GLY A 44 0.34 12.16 -6.43
C GLY A 44 1.71 11.47 -6.34
N ARG A 45 2.36 11.51 -5.17
CA ARG A 45 3.58 10.74 -4.93
C ARG A 45 3.26 9.24 -4.95
N ILE A 46 3.50 8.59 -6.09
CA ILE A 46 3.32 7.16 -6.26
C ILE A 46 4.64 6.46 -5.93
N TYR A 47 4.53 5.35 -5.21
CA TYR A 47 5.65 4.52 -4.81
C TYR A 47 5.50 3.14 -5.42
N CYS A 48 6.61 2.55 -5.84
CA CYS A 48 6.64 1.16 -6.27
C CYS A 48 6.27 0.22 -5.10
N GLN A 49 5.97 -1.03 -5.41
CA GLN A 49 5.58 -2.02 -4.41
C GLN A 49 6.63 -2.14 -3.29
N GLU A 50 7.92 -2.07 -3.63
CA GLU A 50 9.01 -2.23 -2.68
C GLU A 50 9.15 -1.04 -1.74
N CYS A 51 9.28 0.18 -2.28
CA CYS A 51 9.32 1.42 -1.49
C CYS A 51 8.08 1.56 -0.61
N ASN A 52 6.89 1.31 -1.16
CA ASN A 52 5.64 1.32 -0.40
C ASN A 52 5.65 0.25 0.71
N ARG A 53 6.18 -0.95 0.45
CA ARG A 53 6.31 -2.01 1.46
C ARG A 53 7.27 -1.62 2.58
N GLN A 54 8.44 -1.05 2.24
CA GLN A 54 9.41 -0.58 3.23
C GLN A 54 8.80 0.52 4.11
N ARG A 55 8.17 1.53 3.50
CA ARG A 55 7.49 2.60 4.23
C ARG A 55 6.39 2.07 5.14
N ARG A 56 5.54 1.15 4.67
CA ARG A 56 4.50 0.52 5.51
C ARG A 56 5.06 -0.28 6.67
N LYS A 57 6.22 -0.93 6.49
CA LYS A 57 6.88 -1.69 7.55
C LYS A 57 7.27 -0.79 8.72
N SER A 58 7.72 0.43 8.44
CA SER A 58 8.03 1.45 9.45
C SER A 58 6.82 1.96 10.23
N PHE A 59 5.61 1.91 9.66
CA PHE A 59 4.35 2.32 10.34
C PHE A 59 3.57 1.16 10.98
N GLY A 60 3.97 -0.08 10.70
CA GLY A 60 3.32 -1.32 11.19
C GLY A 60 4.10 -2.05 12.27
N GLY A 61 5.24 -1.52 12.71
CA GLY A 61 6.14 -2.17 13.69
C GLY A 61 5.67 -2.12 15.15
N ASP A 62 4.74 -1.22 15.50
CA ASP A 62 4.44 -0.91 16.90
C ASP A 62 2.96 -1.00 17.27
N ARG A 63 2.12 -1.68 16.46
CA ARG A 63 0.76 -2.08 16.90
C ARG A 63 0.74 -3.48 17.51
N GLY A 64 1.75 -3.76 18.34
CA GLY A 64 1.74 -4.80 19.36
C GLY A 64 1.31 -4.29 20.74
N GLY A 65 0.76 -3.06 20.83
CA GLY A 65 0.07 -2.58 22.01
C GLY A 65 -1.39 -3.03 22.02
N PHE A 66 -1.88 -3.46 23.18
CA PHE A 66 -3.27 -3.82 23.52
C PHE A 66 -3.69 -5.29 23.28
N GLY A 67 -3.17 -6.21 24.09
CA GLY A 67 -3.81 -7.51 24.28
C GLY A 67 -3.00 -8.51 25.11
N GLY A 68 -3.15 -8.51 26.43
CA GLY A 68 -2.61 -9.58 27.27
C GLY A 68 -2.40 -9.16 28.72
N GLY A 69 -3.42 -9.37 29.55
CA GLY A 69 -3.47 -8.90 30.94
C GLY A 69 -2.37 -9.46 31.85
N ARG A 70 -1.86 -8.58 32.71
CA ARG A 70 -1.23 -8.97 33.98
C ARG A 70 -2.03 -8.34 35.11
N ARG A 71 -2.98 -9.12 35.62
CA ARG A 71 -3.69 -8.86 36.87
C ARG A 71 -2.79 -9.39 37.99
N ASP A 72 -1.73 -8.64 38.29
CA ASP A 72 -0.90 -8.86 39.46
C ASP A 72 -1.07 -7.62 40.35
N ARG A 73 -2.08 -7.66 41.22
CA ARG A 73 -2.14 -6.74 42.34
C ARG A 73 -2.82 -7.43 43.54
N TYR A 74 -1.95 -7.88 44.43
CA TYR A 74 -2.11 -8.13 45.87
C TYR A 74 -3.14 -9.16 46.32
#